data_AF-A0A935T415-F1
#
_entry.id   AF-A0A935T415-F1
#
_cell.length_a   1.000
_cell.length_b   1.000
_cell.length_c   1.000
_cell.angle_alpha   90.00
_cell.angle_beta   90.00
_cell.angle_gamma   90.00
#
_symmetry.space_group_name_H-M   'P 1'
#
loop_
_entity.id
_entity.type
_entity.pdbx_description
1 polymer ?
#
loop_
_entity_poly.entity_id
_entity_poly.type
_entity_poly.pdbx_seq_one_letter_code
_entity_poly.pdbx_strand_id
1 'polypeptide(L)'
;MPLMMKCGDDMTPEEIAVEFAEIFDELSTERVNEMLAKNVPFETIEFFARYAEAFADGAGIVGDARGRLPNLLLFGYLIRVLEERLVTEPLA
;
A
#
# COMPACT_ATOMS: atom_id res chain seq x y z
N MET A 1 22.92 2.20 -12.65
CA MET A 1 23.52 3.35 -11.94
C MET A 1 22.55 3.70 -10.82
N PRO A 2 22.97 3.84 -9.56
CA PRO A 2 22.04 4.23 -8.51
C PRO A 2 21.74 5.73 -8.64
N LEU A 3 20.45 6.09 -8.65
CA LEU A 3 20.01 7.47 -8.69
C LEU A 3 20.34 8.13 -7.37
N MET A 4 21.24 9.10 -7.42
CA MET A 4 21.68 9.90 -6.29
C MET A 4 20.64 11.01 -6.08
N MET A 5 19.78 10.83 -5.08
CA MET A 5 18.68 11.72 -4.74
C MET A 5 19.21 13.12 -4.39
N LYS A 6 18.86 14.14 -5.20
CA LYS A 6 19.10 15.53 -4.85
C LYS A 6 18.01 15.99 -3.91
N CYS A 7 18.41 16.37 -2.70
CA CYS A 7 17.58 17.10 -1.74
C CYS A 7 17.14 18.43 -2.39
N GLY A 8 15.88 18.57 -2.80
CA GLY A 8 15.36 19.85 -3.30
C GLY A 8 14.14 19.85 -4.23
N ASP A 9 13.75 18.74 -4.86
CA ASP A 9 12.56 18.68 -5.71
C ASP A 9 11.46 17.88 -4.99
N ASP A 10 10.25 18.45 -4.87
CA ASP A 10 9.06 17.71 -4.42
C ASP A 10 8.85 16.55 -5.40
N MET A 11 9.00 15.31 -4.92
CA MET A 11 8.87 14.11 -5.76
C MET A 11 7.52 14.12 -6.48
N THR A 12 7.54 13.81 -7.77
CA THR A 12 6.30 13.62 -8.53
C THR A 12 5.53 12.41 -7.97
N PRO A 13 4.19 12.37 -8.09
CA PRO A 13 3.40 11.21 -7.67
C PRO A 13 3.89 9.89 -8.29
N GLU A 14 4.42 9.94 -9.52
CA GLU A 14 4.98 8.79 -10.24
C GLU A 14 6.29 8.32 -9.60
N GLU A 15 7.20 9.23 -9.22
CA GLU A 15 8.42 8.89 -8.48
C GLU A 15 8.11 8.34 -7.09
N ILE A 16 7.10 8.89 -6.41
CA ILE A 16 6.62 8.36 -5.11
C ILE A 16 6.10 6.94 -5.29
N ALA A 17 5.33 6.66 -6.33
CA ALA A 17 4.81 5.32 -6.61
C ALA A 17 5.91 4.31 -6.92
N VAL A 18 6.95 4.71 -7.66
CA VAL A 18 8.12 3.88 -7.96
C VAL A 18 8.92 3.57 -6.70
N GLU A 19 9.27 4.60 -5.91
CA GLU A 19 9.98 4.41 -4.63
C GLU A 19 9.18 3.56 -3.65
N PHE A 20 7.86 3.74 -3.59
CA PHE A 20 6.98 2.85 -2.83
C PHE A 20 7.09 1.41 -3.32
N ALA A 21 6.97 1.18 -4.63
CA ALA A 21 7.05 -0.17 -5.20
C ALA A 21 8.41 -0.84 -4.93
N GLU A 22 9.51 -0.10 -5.02
CA GLU A 22 10.86 -0.61 -4.73
C GLU A 22 11.04 -0.95 -3.25
N ILE A 23 10.65 -0.05 -2.33
CA ILE A 23 10.66 -0.33 -0.89
C ILE A 23 9.81 -1.58 -0.56
N PHE A 24 8.68 -1.77 -1.24
CA PHE A 24 7.80 -2.91 -0.98
C PHE A 24 8.29 -4.24 -1.56
N ASP A 25 9.00 -4.25 -2.68
CA ASP A 25 9.61 -5.48 -3.19
C ASP A 25 10.72 -5.98 -2.25
N GLU A 26 11.39 -5.06 -1.55
CA GLU A 26 12.42 -5.37 -0.57
C GLU A 26 11.86 -5.86 0.78
N LEU A 27 10.58 -5.63 1.08
CA LEU A 27 9.96 -5.97 2.36
C LEU A 27 9.31 -7.36 2.35
N SER A 28 9.66 -8.19 3.33
CA SER A 28 8.99 -9.48 3.52
C SER A 28 7.53 -9.29 3.93
N THR A 29 6.69 -10.29 3.63
CA THR A 29 5.28 -10.30 4.04
C THR A 29 5.13 -10.18 5.56
N GLU A 30 6.00 -10.81 6.36
CA GLU A 30 5.95 -10.64 7.82
C GLU A 30 6.17 -9.19 8.23
N ARG A 31 7.15 -8.52 7.60
CA ARG A 31 7.48 -7.13 7.95
C ARG A 31 6.34 -6.18 7.61
N VAL A 32 5.70 -6.39 6.47
CA VAL A 32 4.48 -5.67 6.07
C VAL A 32 3.37 -5.89 7.10
N ASN A 33 3.11 -7.14 7.50
CA ASN A 33 2.08 -7.47 8.48
C ASN A 33 2.34 -6.81 9.85
N GLU A 34 3.59 -6.79 10.33
CA GLU A 34 3.96 -6.10 11.57
C GLU A 34 3.68 -4.60 11.51
N MET A 35 4.00 -3.96 10.38
CA MET A 35 3.77 -2.52 10.22
C MET A 35 2.28 -2.20 10.20
N LEU A 36 1.49 -2.99 9.49
CA LEU A 36 0.03 -2.83 9.43
C LEU A 36 -0.60 -3.03 10.80
N ALA A 37 -0.24 -4.09 11.52
CA ALA A 37 -0.76 -4.39 12.85
C ALA A 37 -0.51 -3.26 13.88
N LYS A 38 0.56 -2.47 13.72
CA LYS A 38 0.90 -1.35 14.61
C LYS A 38 0.15 -0.06 14.28
N ASN A 39 -0.26 0.13 13.04
CA ASN A 39 -0.71 1.44 12.53
C ASN A 39 -2.15 1.45 12.02
N VAL A 40 -2.77 0.27 11.85
CA VAL A 40 -4.11 0.12 11.30
C VAL A 40 -5.02 -0.56 12.34
N PRO A 41 -6.26 -0.08 12.55
CA PRO A 41 -7.23 -0.75 13.41
C PRO A 41 -7.44 -2.20 12.97
N PHE A 42 -7.52 -3.11 13.95
CA PHE A 42 -7.65 -4.55 13.70
C PHE A 42 -8.86 -4.90 12.82
N GLU A 43 -9.99 -4.23 13.04
CA GLU A 43 -11.23 -4.43 12.29
C GLU A 43 -11.05 -4.12 10.79
N THR A 44 -10.19 -3.15 10.48
CA THR A 44 -9.87 -2.81 9.09
C THR A 44 -9.02 -3.91 8.46
N ILE A 45 -8.03 -4.42 9.17
CA ILE A 45 -7.19 -5.55 8.72
C ILE A 45 -8.06 -6.80 8.49
N GLU A 46 -8.96 -7.12 9.43
CA GLU A 46 -9.87 -8.26 9.33
C GLU A 46 -10.83 -8.12 8.13
N PHE A 47 -11.38 -6.93 7.91
CA PHE A 47 -12.22 -6.65 6.74
C PHE A 47 -11.48 -6.95 5.44
N PHE A 48 -10.26 -6.40 5.27
CA PHE A 48 -9.49 -6.61 4.05
C PHE A 48 -9.04 -8.05 3.86
N ALA A 49 -8.69 -8.77 4.93
CA ALA A 49 -8.37 -10.19 4.85
C ALA A 49 -9.55 -11.01 4.31
N ARG A 50 -10.76 -10.80 4.87
CA ARG A 50 -11.97 -11.52 4.45
C ARG A 50 -12.41 -11.14 3.03
N TYR A 51 -12.33 -9.85 2.71
CA TYR A 51 -12.66 -9.35 1.37
C TYR A 51 -11.69 -9.90 0.32
N ALA A 52 -10.39 -9.88 0.60
CA ALA A 52 -9.35 -10.41 -0.29
C ALA A 52 -9.54 -11.91 -0.55
N GLU A 53 -9.92 -12.69 0.46
CA GLU A 53 -10.19 -14.11 0.32
C GLU A 53 -11.38 -14.36 -0.61
N ALA A 54 -12.52 -13.71 -0.35
CA ALA A 54 -13.71 -13.83 -1.19
C ALA A 54 -13.47 -13.35 -2.64
N PHE A 55 -12.70 -12.27 -2.80
CA PHE A 55 -12.30 -11.76 -4.11
C PHE A 55 -11.39 -12.75 -4.85
N ALA A 56 -10.38 -13.31 -4.17
CA ALA A 56 -9.47 -14.28 -4.76
C ALA A 56 -10.22 -15.54 -5.21
N ASP A 57 -11.20 -16.00 -4.43
CA ASP A 57 -12.07 -17.13 -4.80
C ASP A 57 -12.88 -16.82 -6.05
N GLY A 58 -13.54 -15.65 -6.10
CA GLY A 58 -14.34 -15.23 -7.24
C GLY A 58 -13.52 -15.01 -8.52
N ALA A 59 -12.26 -14.60 -8.39
CA ALA A 59 -11.36 -14.30 -9.50
C ALA A 59 -10.43 -15.47 -9.87
N GLY A 60 -10.47 -16.59 -9.15
CA GLY A 60 -9.59 -17.74 -9.39
C GLY A 60 -8.10 -17.45 -9.11
N ILE A 61 -7.79 -16.56 -8.17
CA ILE A 61 -6.42 -16.16 -7.83
C ILE A 61 -5.84 -17.18 -6.83
N VAL A 62 -4.66 -17.70 -7.16
CA VAL A 62 -3.96 -18.76 -6.41
C VAL A 62 -2.49 -18.41 -6.18
N GLY A 63 -1.82 -19.20 -5.32
CA GLY A 63 -0.39 -19.06 -5.03
C GLY A 63 -0.04 -17.79 -4.25
N ASP A 64 1.20 -17.33 -4.36
CA ASP A 64 1.74 -16.20 -3.59
C ASP A 64 0.94 -14.90 -3.77
N ALA A 65 0.40 -14.67 -4.97
CA ALA A 65 -0.45 -13.51 -5.23
C ALA A 65 -1.68 -13.47 -4.30
N ARG A 66 -2.25 -14.64 -3.96
CA ARG A 66 -3.36 -14.76 -3.01
C ARG A 66 -2.96 -14.31 -1.62
N GLY A 67 -1.76 -14.70 -1.16
CA GLY A 67 -1.24 -14.32 0.17
C GLY A 67 -0.95 -12.82 0.29
N ARG A 68 -0.60 -12.17 -0.83
CA ARG A 68 -0.28 -10.73 -0.86
C ARG A 68 -1.50 -9.82 -1.01
N LEU A 69 -2.62 -10.33 -1.53
CA LEU A 69 -3.83 -9.56 -1.82
C LEU A 69 -4.36 -8.71 -0.65
N PRO A 70 -4.49 -9.24 0.59
CA PRO A 70 -4.97 -8.44 1.72
C PRO A 70 -4.12 -7.18 1.95
N ASN A 71 -2.80 -7.34 1.88
CA ASN A 71 -1.86 -6.26 2.11
C ASN A 71 -1.94 -5.22 0.99
N LEU A 72 -1.95 -5.67 -0.27
CA LEU A 72 -2.07 -4.78 -1.44
C LEU A 72 -3.35 -3.94 -1.41
N LEU A 73 -4.48 -4.54 -1.07
CA LEU A 73 -5.77 -3.83 -0.97
C LEU A 73 -5.78 -2.82 0.17
N LEU A 74 -5.25 -3.20 1.34
CA LEU A 74 -5.14 -2.30 2.48
C LEU A 74 -4.22 -1.11 2.15
N PHE A 75 -3.12 -1.32 1.44
CA PHE A 75 -2.26 -0.23 0.98
C PHE A 75 -2.95 0.71 -0.01
N GLY A 76 -3.64 0.17 -1.01
CA GLY A 76 -4.42 0.98 -1.94
C GLY A 76 -5.45 1.86 -1.22
N TYR A 77 -6.09 1.31 -0.18
CA TYR A 77 -6.98 2.08 0.68
C TYR A 77 -6.26 3.19 1.46
N LEU A 78 -5.12 2.89 2.09
CA LEU A 78 -4.36 3.88 2.86
C LEU A 78 -3.86 5.03 1.97
N ILE A 79 -3.37 4.73 0.77
CA ILE A 79 -2.96 5.75 -0.21
C ILE A 79 -4.16 6.62 -0.57
N ARG A 80 -5.31 6.01 -0.88
CA ARG A 80 -6.53 6.74 -1.21
C ARG A 80 -6.98 7.68 -0.08
N VAL A 81 -6.92 7.22 1.17
CA VAL A 81 -7.23 8.04 2.35
C VAL A 81 -6.24 9.19 2.51
N LEU A 82 -4.95 8.94 2.26
CA LEU A 82 -3.93 9.99 2.29
C LEU A 82 -4.18 11.03 1.20
N GLU A 83 -4.45 10.62 -0.03
CA GLU A 83 -4.83 11.53 -1.13
C GLU A 83 -6.03 12.39 -0.74
N GLU A 84 -7.12 11.81 -0.23
CA GLU A 84 -8.31 12.56 0.19
C GLU A 84 -8.01 13.61 1.26
N ARG A 85 -7.06 13.32 2.16
CA ARG A 85 -6.66 14.24 3.22
C ARG A 85 -5.64 15.29 2.77
N LEU A 86 -4.81 14.95 1.79
CA LEU A 86 -3.78 15.83 1.23
C LEU A 86 -4.31 16.74 0.11
N VAL A 87 -5.50 16.47 -0.42
CA VAL A 87 -6.28 17.45 -1.19
C VAL A 87 -6.72 18.56 -0.22
N THR A 88 -5.78 19.46 0.12
CA THR A 88 -6.10 20.77 0.66
C THR A 88 -6.83 21.55 -0.42
N GLU A 89 -8.03 22.04 -0.13
CA GLU A 89 -8.68 23.08 -0.95
C GLU A 89 -7.65 24.18 -1.24
N PRO A 90 -7.59 24.71 -2.49
CA PRO A 90 -6.74 25.86 -2.76
C PRO A 90 -7.17 26.97 -1.80
N LEU A 91 -6.21 27.52 -1.04
CA LEU A 91 -6.43 28.66 -0.17
C LEU A 91 -7.06 29.78 -1.00
N ALA A 92 -8.37 29.99 -0.83
CA ALA A 92 -9.12 31.10 -1.40
C ALA A 92 -9.04 32.33 -0.48
#